data_AF-A0AAW6D1G6-F1
#
_entry.id   AF-A0AAW6D1G6-F1
#
_cell.length_a   1.000
_cell.length_b   1.000
_cell.length_c   1.000
_cell.angle_alpha   90.00
_cell.angle_beta   90.00
_cell.angle_gamma   90.00
#
_symmetry.space_group_name_H-M   'P 1'
#
loop_
_entity.id
_entity.type
_entity.pdbx_description
1 polymer ?
#
loop_
_entity_poly.entity_id
_entity_poly.type
_entity_poly.pdbx_seq_one_letter_code
_entity_poly.pdbx_strand_id
1 'polypeptide(L)'
;MKRSTNEKAAIILAVSVILSVTACSAEGVAYVDGNQSGTGFSSSSAATSGTIYEESTLPATVSVTTAATTTKAKETTAVSTTVASTPAIPPRPQPSTEAVSYKHLCEIYQKLQEQNKAIFALEKQRSDLEIELSDSKGIFKAKRRSELSTEIAGLEERISRMKARLSHIVKEYGYQNAEAFYKAFHKSETAYGDYQDSLKNWKQRYGEKPQSLHDRLISKKQDIKERELTRPYSPPNRGRSR
;
A
#
# COMPACT_ATOMS: atom_id res chain seq x y z
N MET A 1 1.20 47.21 -8.82
CA MET A 1 0.15 46.17 -8.66
C MET A 1 0.56 44.75 -9.10
N LYS A 2 1.75 44.51 -9.67
CA LYS A 2 2.18 43.17 -10.16
C LYS A 2 2.86 42.25 -9.11
N ARG A 3 3.25 42.76 -7.93
CA ARG A 3 3.93 41.94 -6.90
C ARG A 3 3.00 40.96 -6.17
N SER A 4 1.78 41.37 -5.85
CA SER A 4 0.82 40.55 -5.10
C SER A 4 0.29 39.33 -5.87
N THR A 5 0.17 39.42 -7.20
CA THR A 5 -0.24 38.29 -8.05
C THR A 5 0.82 37.21 -8.13
N ASN A 6 2.10 37.59 -8.11
CA ASN A 6 3.21 36.65 -8.20
C ASN A 6 3.41 35.87 -6.89
N GLU A 7 3.18 36.51 -5.73
CA GLU A 7 3.19 35.82 -4.42
C GLU A 7 1.99 34.86 -4.28
N LYS A 8 0.80 35.27 -4.74
CA LYS A 8 -0.38 34.38 -4.74
C LYS A 8 -0.19 33.17 -5.66
N ALA A 9 0.40 33.36 -6.84
CA ALA A 9 0.74 32.25 -7.74
C ALA A 9 1.84 31.34 -7.15
N ALA A 10 2.84 31.91 -6.46
CA ALA A 10 3.90 31.13 -5.81
C ALA A 10 3.38 30.26 -4.64
N ILE A 11 2.42 30.76 -3.85
CA ILE A 11 1.78 30.00 -2.76
C ILE A 11 0.96 28.84 -3.34
N ILE A 12 0.21 29.06 -4.42
CA ILE A 12 -0.57 28.01 -5.11
C ILE A 12 0.35 26.92 -5.69
N LEU A 13 1.48 27.31 -6.29
CA LEU A 13 2.46 26.36 -6.82
C LEU A 13 3.17 25.57 -5.72
N ALA A 14 3.51 26.19 -4.59
CA ALA A 14 4.14 25.51 -3.46
C ALA A 14 3.21 24.43 -2.83
N VAL A 15 1.91 24.72 -2.72
CA VAL A 15 0.91 23.76 -2.23
C VAL A 15 0.69 22.61 -3.23
N SER A 16 0.79 22.87 -4.54
CA SER A 16 0.68 21.84 -5.59
C SER A 16 1.91 20.91 -5.66
N VAL A 17 3.11 21.42 -5.37
CA VAL A 17 4.35 20.60 -5.36
C VAL A 17 4.36 19.64 -4.16
N ILE A 18 3.80 20.04 -3.03
CA ILE A 18 3.69 19.16 -1.84
C ILE A 18 2.71 17.99 -2.11
N LEU A 19 1.63 18.22 -2.88
CA LEU A 19 0.66 17.17 -3.24
C LEU A 19 1.19 16.16 -4.27
N SER A 20 2.14 16.55 -5.13
CA SER A 20 2.69 15.67 -6.16
C SER A 20 3.78 14.71 -5.64
N VAL A 21 4.39 15.02 -4.49
CA VAL A 21 5.34 14.10 -3.82
C VAL A 21 4.61 12.94 -3.10
N THR A 22 3.31 13.07 -2.82
CA THR A 22 2.48 12.02 -2.19
C THR A 22 1.76 11.08 -3.16
N ALA A 23 1.99 11.18 -4.48
CA ALA A 23 1.42 10.25 -5.45
C ALA A 23 2.24 8.95 -5.63
N CYS A 24 3.42 8.83 -5.00
CA CYS A 24 4.23 7.60 -5.01
C CYS A 24 3.96 6.75 -3.75
N SER A 25 2.75 6.21 -3.62
CA SER A 25 2.44 4.97 -2.85
C SER A 25 0.93 4.71 -2.82
N ALA A 26 0.29 4.78 -3.99
CA ALA A 26 -1.08 4.31 -4.17
C ALA A 26 -1.12 3.21 -5.25
N GLU A 27 -0.14 2.31 -5.22
CA GLU A 27 -0.27 0.97 -5.78
C GLU A 27 -0.04 -0.03 -4.65
N GLY A 28 -1.04 -0.14 -3.77
CA GLY A 28 -1.02 -0.97 -2.58
C GLY A 28 -2.42 -1.42 -2.23
N VAL A 29 -2.89 -2.44 -2.96
CA VAL A 29 -4.00 -3.34 -2.63
C VAL A 29 -5.36 -2.70 -2.33
N ALA A 30 -6.16 -2.58 -3.39
CA ALA A 30 -7.61 -2.66 -3.26
C ALA A 30 -7.97 -3.96 -2.52
N TYR A 31 -8.57 -3.84 -1.33
CA TYR A 31 -9.24 -4.94 -0.66
C TYR A 31 -10.55 -5.20 -1.42
N VAL A 32 -10.45 -5.96 -2.52
CA VAL A 32 -11.62 -6.46 -3.25
C VAL A 32 -12.12 -7.69 -2.51
N ASP A 33 -13.25 -7.51 -1.83
CA ASP A 33 -14.10 -8.59 -1.36
C ASP A 33 -14.50 -9.46 -2.56
N GLY A 34 -14.17 -10.73 -2.49
CA GLY A 34 -14.31 -11.64 -3.62
C GLY A 34 -15.75 -12.11 -3.75
N ASN A 35 -16.46 -11.64 -4.77
CA ASN A 35 -17.46 -12.42 -5.50
C ASN A 35 -17.88 -11.74 -6.83
N GLN A 36 -17.92 -12.55 -7.89
CA GLN A 36 -18.50 -12.33 -9.24
C GLN A 36 -17.56 -11.93 -10.39
N SER A 37 -17.05 -12.98 -11.05
CA SER A 37 -17.09 -13.26 -12.51
C SER A 37 -17.12 -12.14 -13.57
N GLY A 38 -16.09 -12.15 -14.45
CA GLY A 38 -16.16 -11.80 -15.90
C GLY A 38 -16.29 -10.30 -16.21
N THR A 39 -15.59 -9.68 -17.16
CA THR A 39 -15.04 -10.09 -18.46
C THR A 39 -13.94 -9.09 -18.85
N GLY A 40 -13.04 -9.48 -19.76
CA GLY A 40 -11.80 -8.74 -20.03
C GLY A 40 -11.93 -7.50 -20.92
N PHE A 41 -10.81 -6.79 -21.07
CA PHE A 41 -10.40 -6.19 -22.34
C PHE A 41 -8.89 -5.99 -22.35
N SER A 42 -8.31 -6.37 -23.48
CA SER A 42 -6.93 -6.13 -23.92
C SER A 42 -6.77 -4.67 -24.32
N SER A 43 -5.61 -4.04 -24.05
CA SER A 43 -4.85 -3.30 -25.08
C SER A 43 -3.52 -2.73 -24.57
N SER A 44 -2.57 -2.82 -25.50
CA SER A 44 -1.20 -2.33 -25.55
C SER A 44 -1.09 -0.81 -25.67
N SER A 45 0.01 -0.21 -25.20
CA SER A 45 0.78 0.75 -26.01
C SER A 45 2.17 1.08 -25.43
N ALA A 46 3.19 0.66 -26.20
CA ALA A 46 4.39 1.36 -26.67
C ALA A 46 5.18 2.37 -25.80
N ALA A 47 6.50 2.19 -25.88
CA ALA A 47 7.61 2.99 -25.35
C ALA A 47 7.76 4.39 -25.98
N THR A 48 8.49 5.29 -25.29
CA THR A 48 9.33 6.31 -25.93
C THR A 48 10.49 6.68 -25.00
N SER A 49 11.70 6.52 -25.55
CA SER A 49 13.00 6.87 -24.98
C SER A 49 13.22 8.38 -24.89
N GLY A 50 14.00 8.81 -23.90
CA GLY A 50 14.57 10.16 -23.80
C GLY A 50 15.94 10.11 -23.15
N THR A 51 16.96 10.05 -23.98
CA THR A 51 18.39 10.22 -23.67
C THR A 51 18.72 11.68 -23.37
N ILE A 52 19.48 11.97 -22.30
CA ILE A 52 20.48 13.06 -22.26
C ILE A 52 21.66 12.58 -21.39
N TYR A 53 22.87 12.66 -21.96
CA TYR A 53 24.18 12.38 -21.36
C TYR A 53 24.94 13.69 -21.04
N GLU A 54 26.01 13.51 -20.26
CA GLU A 54 27.14 14.41 -19.92
C GLU A 54 26.89 15.40 -18.76
N GLU A 55 27.84 15.71 -17.88
CA GLU A 55 29.29 15.71 -18.02
C GLU A 55 30.00 15.64 -16.65
N SER A 56 31.27 15.22 -16.72
CA SER A 56 32.33 15.07 -15.73
C SER A 56 32.47 16.18 -14.67
N THR A 57 32.97 15.83 -13.47
CA THR A 57 34.28 16.28 -12.91
C THR A 57 34.37 15.97 -11.40
N LEU A 58 35.31 15.10 -11.04
CA LEU A 58 35.84 14.95 -9.67
C LEU A 58 36.93 16.00 -9.41
N PRO A 59 37.28 16.27 -8.15
CA PRO A 59 38.62 15.83 -7.77
C PRO A 59 38.71 15.08 -6.44
N ALA A 60 39.67 14.16 -6.42
CA ALA A 60 40.11 13.33 -5.31
C ALA A 60 40.91 14.10 -4.25
N THR A 61 40.99 13.56 -3.03
CA THR A 61 42.24 13.59 -2.25
C THR A 61 42.34 12.36 -1.35
N VAL A 62 43.57 11.93 -1.17
CA VAL A 62 44.12 10.62 -0.81
C VAL A 62 44.32 10.47 0.70
N SER A 63 44.22 9.25 1.24
CA SER A 63 44.95 8.75 2.43
C SER A 63 44.85 7.20 2.45
N VAL A 64 45.79 6.48 1.83
CA VAL A 64 46.98 5.80 2.40
C VAL A 64 46.68 4.53 3.24
N THR A 65 46.88 3.39 2.56
CA THR A 65 47.83 2.28 2.84
C THR A 65 48.14 1.81 4.27
N THR A 66 47.85 0.53 4.58
CA THR A 66 48.78 -0.56 5.05
C THR A 66 47.93 -1.81 5.35
N ALA A 67 47.98 -2.94 4.62
CA ALA A 67 49.00 -3.99 4.40
C ALA A 67 49.16 -5.03 5.54
N ALA A 68 48.96 -6.32 5.22
CA ALA A 68 49.64 -7.57 5.67
C ALA A 68 48.66 -8.78 5.78
N THR A 69 48.59 -9.69 4.79
CA THR A 69 49.25 -11.02 4.66
C THR A 69 48.77 -12.17 5.57
N THR A 70 48.16 -13.18 4.91
CA THR A 70 48.41 -14.65 4.95
C THR A 70 48.25 -15.44 6.28
N THR A 71 47.46 -16.52 6.26
CA THR A 71 47.88 -17.95 6.25
C THR A 71 46.87 -18.90 6.95
N LYS A 72 46.27 -19.79 6.14
CA LYS A 72 45.86 -21.21 6.29
C LYS A 72 45.53 -21.89 7.66
N ALA A 73 44.44 -22.69 7.57
CA ALA A 73 44.11 -24.00 8.17
C ALA A 73 43.60 -24.10 9.61
N LYS A 74 42.39 -24.68 9.80
CA LYS A 74 42.19 -26.11 10.14
C LYS A 74 40.70 -26.44 10.40
N GLU A 75 40.27 -27.55 9.81
CA GLU A 75 39.08 -28.37 10.09
C GLU A 75 38.50 -28.30 11.50
N THR A 76 37.17 -28.30 11.61
CA THR A 76 36.46 -29.27 12.47
C THR A 76 35.10 -29.62 11.88
N THR A 77 35.04 -30.86 11.41
CA THR A 77 33.90 -31.72 11.16
C THR A 77 32.80 -31.61 12.22
N ALA A 78 31.58 -31.28 11.81
CA ALA A 78 30.36 -31.67 12.51
C ALA A 78 29.40 -32.29 11.49
N VAL A 79 29.44 -33.61 11.46
CA VAL A 79 28.49 -34.49 10.78
C VAL A 79 27.12 -34.28 11.41
N SER A 80 26.15 -33.80 10.64
CA SER A 80 24.74 -34.08 10.91
C SER A 80 24.20 -34.97 9.80
N THR A 81 24.19 -36.24 10.18
CA THR A 81 23.46 -37.39 9.66
C THR A 81 22.30 -37.07 8.71
N THR A 82 22.46 -37.56 7.49
CA THR A 82 21.41 -37.88 6.54
C THR A 82 20.43 -38.88 7.16
N VAL A 83 19.18 -38.49 7.32
CA VAL A 83 18.04 -39.42 7.38
C VAL A 83 17.03 -38.99 6.34
N ALA A 84 16.76 -39.91 5.41
CA ALA A 84 15.83 -39.74 4.32
C ALA A 84 14.44 -39.34 4.82
N SER A 85 13.90 -38.24 4.30
CA SER A 85 12.46 -37.97 4.37
C SER A 85 12.00 -37.39 3.04
N THR A 86 10.88 -37.90 2.55
CA THR A 86 10.01 -37.33 1.53
C THR A 86 10.03 -35.79 1.60
N PRO A 87 10.08 -35.03 0.49
CA PRO A 87 10.15 -33.56 0.57
C PRO A 87 8.87 -33.02 1.23
N ALA A 88 8.92 -32.87 2.55
CA ALA A 88 7.83 -32.36 3.35
C ALA A 88 7.70 -30.88 3.00
N ILE A 89 6.51 -30.50 2.53
CA ILE A 89 6.16 -29.11 2.26
C ILE A 89 6.48 -28.29 3.52
N PRO A 90 7.29 -27.23 3.43
CA PRO A 90 7.61 -26.42 4.60
C PRO A 90 6.32 -25.79 5.16
N PRO A 91 6.25 -25.52 6.48
CA PRO A 91 5.08 -24.90 7.08
C PRO A 91 4.78 -23.55 6.42
N ARG A 92 3.49 -23.22 6.35
CA ARG A 92 3.03 -21.94 5.79
C ARG A 92 3.63 -20.77 6.58
N PRO A 93 4.08 -19.69 5.90
CA PRO A 93 4.56 -18.48 6.56
C PRO A 93 3.53 -17.96 7.55
N GLN A 94 4.00 -17.58 8.74
CA GLN A 94 3.18 -16.93 9.77
C GLN A 94 3.55 -15.44 9.82
N PRO A 95 2.58 -14.55 10.05
CA PRO A 95 2.86 -13.13 10.18
C PRO A 95 3.64 -12.86 11.47
N SER A 96 4.60 -11.93 11.42
CA SER A 96 5.25 -11.42 12.62
C SER A 96 4.28 -10.62 13.49
N THR A 97 4.63 -10.39 14.76
CA THR A 97 3.84 -9.54 15.66
C THR A 97 3.61 -8.15 15.06
N GLU A 98 4.61 -7.58 14.41
CA GLU A 98 4.50 -6.31 13.69
C GLU A 98 3.52 -6.39 12.52
N ALA A 99 3.57 -7.45 11.70
CA ALA A 99 2.64 -7.62 10.59
C ALA A 99 1.18 -7.79 11.06
N VAL A 100 0.97 -8.41 12.23
CA VAL A 100 -0.37 -8.52 12.84
C VAL A 100 -0.91 -7.15 13.26
N SER A 101 -0.06 -6.26 13.76
CA SER A 101 -0.46 -4.90 14.17
C SER A 101 -0.85 -3.99 12.99
N TYR A 102 -0.52 -4.36 11.75
CA TYR A 102 -0.70 -3.51 10.56
C TYR A 102 -2.14 -3.07 10.36
N LYS A 103 -3.09 -3.99 10.49
CA LYS A 103 -4.52 -3.67 10.29
C LYS A 103 -5.00 -2.57 11.24
N HIS A 104 -4.63 -2.67 12.51
CA HIS A 104 -5.00 -1.66 13.50
C HIS A 104 -4.35 -0.30 13.21
N LEU A 105 -3.08 -0.32 12.79
CA LEU A 105 -2.35 0.89 12.43
C LEU A 105 -2.93 1.57 11.18
N CYS A 106 -3.44 0.80 10.21
CA CYS A 106 -4.16 1.32 9.05
C CYS A 106 -5.45 2.07 9.43
N GLU A 107 -6.20 1.57 10.40
CA GLU A 107 -7.42 2.25 10.87
C GLU A 107 -7.10 3.64 11.44
N ILE A 108 -6.02 3.74 12.22
CA ILE A 108 -5.54 5.01 12.79
C ILE A 108 -5.08 5.95 11.67
N TYR A 109 -4.28 5.42 10.74
CA TYR A 109 -3.79 6.18 9.59
C TYR A 109 -4.95 6.75 8.77
N GLN A 110 -5.99 5.95 8.50
CA GLN A 110 -7.17 6.39 7.77
C GLN A 110 -7.90 7.53 8.47
N LYS A 111 -8.10 7.45 9.79
CA LYS A 111 -8.72 8.54 10.57
C LYS A 111 -7.92 9.85 10.51
N LEU A 112 -6.58 9.75 10.56
CA LEU A 112 -5.72 10.92 10.39
C LEU A 112 -5.85 11.53 8.99
N GLN A 113 -5.91 10.69 7.95
CA GLN A 113 -6.06 11.16 6.58
C GLN A 113 -7.41 11.81 6.31
N GLU A 114 -8.49 11.25 6.84
CA GLU A 114 -9.83 11.84 6.73
C GLU A 114 -9.88 13.23 7.39
N GLN A 115 -9.25 13.39 8.55
CA GLN A 115 -9.12 14.69 9.19
C GLN A 115 -8.26 15.67 8.39
N ASN A 116 -7.10 15.24 7.89
CA ASN A 116 -6.24 16.09 7.06
C ASN A 116 -6.97 16.59 5.81
N LYS A 117 -7.74 15.71 5.15
CA LYS A 117 -8.57 16.07 4.00
C LYS A 117 -9.62 17.13 4.37
N ALA A 118 -10.25 17.01 5.53
CA ALA A 118 -11.24 17.98 5.99
C ALA A 118 -10.59 19.33 6.39
N ILE A 119 -9.41 19.31 7.01
CA ILE A 119 -8.61 20.51 7.30
C ILE A 119 -8.26 21.24 6.00
N PHE A 120 -7.76 20.50 5.00
CA PHE A 120 -7.39 21.06 3.71
C PHE A 120 -8.58 21.74 3.00
N ALA A 121 -9.77 21.12 3.06
CA ALA A 121 -10.98 21.71 2.49
C ALA A 121 -11.35 23.04 3.16
N LEU A 122 -11.23 23.13 4.50
CA LEU A 122 -11.49 24.37 5.24
C LEU A 122 -10.41 25.43 5.01
N GLU A 123 -9.14 25.03 4.89
CA GLU A 123 -8.04 25.94 4.54
C GLU A 123 -8.25 26.55 3.17
N LYS A 124 -8.71 25.75 2.20
CA LYS A 124 -9.11 26.24 0.88
C LYS A 124 -10.25 27.25 0.98
N GLN A 125 -11.33 26.93 1.71
CA GLN A 125 -12.45 27.85 1.91
C GLN A 125 -12.00 29.16 2.57
N ARG A 126 -11.15 29.09 3.60
CA ARG A 126 -10.55 30.27 4.25
C ARG A 126 -9.80 31.12 3.23
N SER A 127 -8.96 30.51 2.40
CA SER A 127 -8.19 31.20 1.36
C SER A 127 -9.11 31.88 0.33
N ASP A 128 -10.19 31.23 -0.08
CA ASP A 128 -11.16 31.80 -1.03
C ASP A 128 -11.83 33.05 -0.43
N LEU A 129 -12.20 33.02 0.86
CA LEU A 129 -12.76 34.17 1.57
C LEU A 129 -11.74 35.31 1.79
N GLU A 130 -10.47 34.99 2.03
CA GLU A 130 -9.40 36.00 2.13
C GLU A 130 -9.19 36.74 0.80
N ILE A 131 -9.36 36.04 -0.32
CA ILE A 131 -9.34 36.65 -1.66
C ILE A 131 -10.56 37.56 -1.82
N GLU A 132 -11.77 37.11 -1.49
CA GLU A 132 -12.99 37.93 -1.58
C GLU A 132 -12.91 39.18 -0.69
N LEU A 133 -12.36 39.03 0.52
CA LEU A 133 -12.14 40.14 1.45
C LEU A 133 -11.18 41.17 0.86
N SER A 134 -10.12 40.71 0.18
CA SER A 134 -9.16 41.57 -0.49
C SER A 134 -9.76 42.34 -1.68
N ASP A 135 -10.70 41.73 -2.38
CA ASP A 135 -11.38 42.32 -3.54
C ASP A 135 -12.51 43.27 -3.15
N SER A 136 -13.08 43.10 -1.96
CA SER A 136 -14.14 43.93 -1.38
C SER A 136 -13.65 45.32 -0.93
N LYS A 137 -13.23 46.17 -1.87
CA LYS A 137 -12.71 47.52 -1.63
C LYS A 137 -13.83 48.59 -1.67
N GLY A 138 -13.61 49.71 -0.98
CA GLY A 138 -14.51 50.89 -1.00
C GLY A 138 -15.45 51.00 0.21
N ILE A 139 -15.91 52.23 0.47
CA ILE A 139 -16.65 52.57 1.69
C ILE A 139 -18.03 51.88 1.78
N PHE A 140 -18.68 51.63 0.65
CA PHE A 140 -19.97 50.93 0.57
C PHE A 140 -19.89 49.42 0.87
N LYS A 141 -18.69 48.85 0.97
CA LYS A 141 -18.47 47.41 1.24
C LYS A 141 -18.07 47.12 2.69
N ALA A 142 -18.14 48.10 3.59
CA ALA A 142 -17.77 47.94 5.00
C ALA A 142 -18.46 46.76 5.69
N LYS A 143 -19.78 46.63 5.52
CA LYS A 143 -20.57 45.52 6.09
C LYS A 143 -20.13 44.15 5.58
N ARG A 144 -19.95 44.00 4.26
CA ARG A 144 -19.48 42.73 3.66
C ARG A 144 -18.09 42.35 4.17
N ARG A 145 -17.18 43.32 4.32
CA ARG A 145 -15.85 43.06 4.89
C ARG A 145 -15.90 42.58 6.33
N SER A 146 -16.75 43.16 7.17
CA SER A 146 -16.90 42.68 8.56
C SER A 146 -17.48 41.27 8.64
N GLU A 147 -18.43 40.93 7.76
CA GLU A 147 -18.99 39.57 7.66
C GLU A 147 -17.92 38.56 7.24
N LEU A 148 -17.19 38.85 6.16
CA LEU A 148 -16.09 38.00 5.67
C LEU A 148 -14.99 37.82 6.74
N SER A 149 -14.62 38.88 7.44
CA SER A 149 -13.64 38.80 8.54
C SER A 149 -14.10 37.91 9.68
N THR A 150 -15.40 37.94 10.01
CA THR A 150 -15.97 37.10 11.07
C THR A 150 -16.00 35.62 10.64
N GLU A 151 -16.34 35.36 9.39
CA GLU A 151 -16.34 34.00 8.82
C GLU A 151 -14.92 33.41 8.77
N ILE A 152 -13.93 34.19 8.34
CA ILE A 152 -12.51 33.79 8.34
C ILE A 152 -12.06 33.43 9.75
N ALA A 153 -12.35 34.27 10.76
CA ALA A 153 -11.99 33.99 12.15
C ALA A 153 -12.64 32.69 12.67
N GLY A 154 -13.91 32.43 12.31
CA GLY A 154 -14.60 31.19 12.66
C GLY A 154 -13.97 29.96 12.00
N LEU A 155 -13.53 30.06 10.73
CA LEU A 155 -12.82 29.00 10.04
C LEU A 155 -11.44 28.74 10.65
N GLU A 156 -10.69 29.78 11.02
CA GLU A 156 -9.38 29.66 11.68
C GLU A 156 -9.48 28.92 13.01
N GLU A 157 -10.49 29.25 13.82
CA GLU A 157 -10.73 28.59 15.08
C GLU A 157 -11.09 27.10 14.87
N ARG A 158 -11.93 26.81 13.87
CA ARG A 158 -12.30 25.43 13.51
C ARG A 158 -11.10 24.63 13.02
N ILE A 159 -10.29 25.20 12.13
CA ILE A 159 -9.05 24.58 11.62
C ILE A 159 -8.10 24.28 12.78
N SER A 160 -7.92 25.22 13.70
CA SER A 160 -7.06 25.06 14.87
C SER A 160 -7.53 23.92 15.79
N ARG A 161 -8.83 23.82 16.05
CA ARG A 161 -9.41 22.70 16.82
C ARG A 161 -9.21 21.35 16.13
N MET A 162 -9.37 21.29 14.81
CA MET A 162 -9.16 20.06 14.04
C MET A 162 -7.68 19.65 14.04
N LYS A 163 -6.75 20.60 13.84
CA LYS A 163 -5.31 20.35 13.97
C LYS A 163 -4.93 19.81 15.34
N ALA A 164 -5.49 20.37 16.42
CA ALA A 164 -5.29 19.84 17.78
C ALA A 164 -5.83 18.40 17.94
N ARG A 165 -6.97 18.08 17.29
CA ARG A 165 -7.56 16.75 17.32
C ARG A 165 -6.68 15.69 16.64
N LEU A 166 -5.88 16.04 15.62
CA LEU A 166 -4.90 15.10 15.04
C LEU A 166 -3.93 14.57 16.11
N SER A 167 -3.39 15.46 16.94
CA SER A 167 -2.52 15.05 18.06
C SER A 167 -3.27 14.20 19.08
N HIS A 168 -4.55 14.51 19.33
CA HIS A 168 -5.37 13.73 20.25
C HIS A 168 -5.61 12.30 19.75
N ILE A 169 -5.94 12.12 18.47
CA ILE A 169 -6.12 10.79 17.86
C ILE A 169 -4.89 9.92 18.13
N VAL A 170 -3.70 10.42 17.79
CA VAL A 170 -2.47 9.65 17.94
C VAL A 170 -2.22 9.25 19.41
N LYS A 171 -2.54 10.13 20.36
CA LYS A 171 -2.42 9.87 21.81
C LYS A 171 -3.46 8.89 22.34
N GLU A 172 -4.70 8.92 21.85
CA GLU A 172 -5.73 7.94 22.20
C GLU A 172 -5.28 6.50 21.90
N TYR A 173 -4.46 6.33 20.87
CA TYR A 173 -3.88 5.04 20.47
C TYR A 173 -2.53 4.73 21.13
N GLY A 174 -2.12 5.49 22.15
CA GLY A 174 -0.92 5.23 22.95
C GLY A 174 0.39 5.77 22.38
N TYR A 175 0.34 6.58 21.32
CA TYR A 175 1.53 7.21 20.73
C TYR A 175 1.74 8.63 21.28
N GLN A 176 2.98 8.96 21.63
CA GLN A 176 3.32 10.26 22.20
C GLN A 176 3.12 11.42 21.19
N ASN A 177 3.45 11.17 19.92
CA ASN A 177 3.34 12.12 18.82
C ASN A 177 3.15 11.39 17.48
N ALA A 178 2.83 12.14 16.43
CA ALA A 178 2.58 11.59 15.09
C ALA A 178 3.81 10.86 14.51
N GLU A 179 5.02 11.34 14.80
CA GLU A 179 6.26 10.72 14.36
C GLU A 179 6.43 9.30 14.91
N ALA A 180 6.19 9.11 16.21
CA ALA A 180 6.23 7.79 16.85
C ALA A 180 5.20 6.83 16.25
N PHE A 181 4.01 7.34 15.91
CA PHE A 181 3.00 6.59 15.17
C PHE A 181 3.50 6.18 13.78
N TYR A 182 3.98 7.12 12.97
CA TYR A 182 4.45 6.82 11.61
C TYR A 182 5.64 5.86 11.60
N LYS A 183 6.53 5.95 12.58
CA LYS A 183 7.62 4.98 12.75
C LYS A 183 7.10 3.56 13.00
N ALA A 184 6.09 3.41 13.87
CA ALA A 184 5.47 2.11 14.12
C ALA A 184 4.67 1.60 12.90
N PHE A 185 3.95 2.50 12.24
CA PHE A 185 3.19 2.22 11.02
C PHE A 185 4.10 1.67 9.92
N HIS A 186 5.17 2.38 9.56
CA HIS A 186 6.07 1.93 8.49
C HIS A 186 6.81 0.64 8.85
N LYS A 187 7.20 0.45 10.12
CA LYS A 187 7.77 -0.83 10.58
C LYS A 187 6.80 -2.00 10.34
N SER A 188 5.53 -1.78 10.67
CA SER A 188 4.47 -2.78 10.48
C SER A 188 4.12 -3.00 9.03
N GLU A 189 4.11 -1.95 8.21
CA GLU A 189 3.90 -1.97 6.77
C GLU A 189 4.95 -2.81 6.05
N THR A 190 6.24 -2.58 6.35
CA THR A 190 7.33 -3.40 5.80
C THR A 190 7.18 -4.87 6.21
N ALA A 191 6.96 -5.14 7.51
CA ALA A 191 6.79 -6.50 7.99
C ALA A 191 5.59 -7.22 7.37
N TYR A 192 4.49 -6.50 7.13
CA TYR A 192 3.32 -7.04 6.44
C TYR A 192 3.61 -7.31 4.96
N GLY A 193 4.33 -6.43 4.27
CA GLY A 193 4.81 -6.64 2.91
C GLY A 193 5.69 -7.90 2.79
N ASP A 194 6.70 -8.03 3.66
CA ASP A 194 7.58 -9.20 3.71
C ASP A 194 6.80 -10.51 3.95
N TYR A 195 5.80 -10.47 4.82
CA TYR A 195 4.89 -11.59 5.06
C TYR A 195 4.05 -11.93 3.81
N GLN A 196 3.50 -10.92 3.13
CA GLN A 196 2.72 -11.11 1.91
C GLN A 196 3.57 -11.74 0.79
N ASP A 197 4.81 -11.28 0.63
CA ASP A 197 5.75 -11.81 -0.36
C ASP A 197 6.16 -13.24 -0.04
N SER A 198 6.48 -13.52 1.23
CA SER A 198 6.77 -14.87 1.71
C SER A 198 5.59 -15.82 1.47
N LEU A 199 4.38 -15.36 1.75
CA LEU A 199 3.15 -16.12 1.53
C LEU A 199 2.89 -16.39 0.05
N LYS A 200 3.12 -15.39 -0.82
CA LYS A 200 2.99 -15.51 -2.27
C LYS A 200 3.99 -16.51 -2.83
N ASN A 201 5.27 -16.41 -2.43
CA ASN A 201 6.33 -17.33 -2.83
C ASN A 201 6.06 -18.77 -2.35
N TRP A 202 5.60 -18.94 -1.11
CA TRP A 202 5.23 -20.24 -0.57
C TRP A 202 4.06 -20.87 -1.35
N LYS A 203 3.00 -20.09 -1.63
CA LYS A 203 1.86 -20.55 -2.45
C LYS A 203 2.29 -20.89 -3.88
N GLN A 204 3.24 -20.17 -4.46
CA GLN A 204 3.72 -20.46 -5.81
C GLN A 204 4.54 -21.75 -5.88
N ARG A 205 5.36 -22.04 -4.85
CA ARG A 205 6.22 -23.23 -4.81
C ARG A 205 5.51 -24.49 -4.33
N TYR A 206 4.64 -24.34 -3.34
CA TYR A 206 4.04 -25.45 -2.59
C TYR A 206 2.52 -25.42 -2.54
N GLY A 207 1.89 -24.35 -3.01
CA GLY A 207 0.43 -24.31 -3.12
C GLY A 207 -0.05 -25.37 -4.10
N GLU A 208 -1.21 -25.96 -3.80
CA GLU A 208 -1.88 -26.83 -4.75
C GLU A 208 -2.09 -26.06 -6.07
N LYS A 209 -1.49 -26.59 -7.15
CA LYS A 209 -1.82 -26.11 -8.48
C LYS A 209 -3.31 -26.35 -8.67
N PRO A 210 -4.10 -25.37 -9.15
CA PRO A 210 -5.47 -25.64 -9.53
C PRO A 210 -5.44 -26.81 -10.53
N GLN A 211 -6.08 -27.93 -10.19
CA GLN A 211 -6.15 -29.10 -11.08
C GLN A 211 -6.55 -28.60 -12.46
N SER A 212 -5.71 -28.89 -13.46
CA SER A 212 -6.04 -28.52 -14.82
C SER A 212 -7.35 -29.21 -15.20
N LEU A 213 -8.16 -28.57 -16.04
CA LEU A 213 -9.39 -29.20 -16.54
C LEU A 213 -9.11 -30.58 -17.17
N HIS A 214 -7.90 -30.74 -17.73
CA HIS A 214 -7.44 -31.99 -18.29
C HIS A 214 -7.22 -33.09 -17.24
N ASP A 215 -6.50 -32.79 -16.16
CA ASP A 215 -6.24 -33.75 -15.07
C ASP A 215 -7.55 -34.16 -14.38
N ARG A 216 -8.45 -33.20 -14.16
CA ARG A 216 -9.79 -33.45 -13.63
C ARG A 216 -10.60 -34.36 -14.55
N LEU A 217 -10.50 -34.16 -15.87
CA LEU A 217 -11.19 -34.98 -16.87
C LEU A 217 -10.65 -36.42 -16.90
N ILE A 218 -9.32 -36.59 -16.83
CA ILE A 218 -8.67 -37.91 -16.81
C ILE A 218 -9.09 -38.68 -15.55
N SER A 219 -9.02 -38.04 -14.38
CA SER A 219 -9.42 -38.65 -13.11
C SER A 219 -10.89 -39.09 -13.14
N LYS A 220 -11.81 -38.23 -13.63
CA LYS A 220 -13.23 -38.57 -13.77
C LYS A 220 -13.47 -39.74 -14.73
N LYS A 221 -12.73 -39.81 -15.85
CA LYS A 221 -12.84 -40.91 -16.80
C LYS A 221 -12.39 -42.23 -16.18
N GLN A 222 -11.32 -42.22 -15.36
CA GLN A 222 -10.89 -43.39 -14.60
C GLN A 222 -11.92 -43.83 -13.57
N ASP A 223 -12.46 -42.89 -12.77
CA ASP A 223 -13.49 -43.19 -11.77
C ASP A 223 -14.75 -43.82 -12.40
N ILE A 224 -15.20 -43.29 -13.54
CA ILE A 224 -16.35 -43.85 -14.27
C ILE A 224 -16.03 -45.27 -14.76
N LYS A 225 -14.84 -45.48 -15.32
CA LYS A 225 -14.42 -46.79 -15.83
C LYS A 225 -14.34 -47.83 -14.70
N GLU A 226 -13.84 -47.45 -13.53
CA GLU A 226 -13.73 -48.34 -12.37
C GLU A 226 -15.10 -48.64 -11.75
N ARG A 227 -16.01 -47.66 -11.70
CA ARG A 227 -17.41 -47.87 -11.28
C ARG A 227 -18.18 -48.77 -12.23
N GLU A 228 -17.97 -48.66 -13.54
CA GLU A 228 -18.59 -49.57 -14.51
C GLU A 228 -18.00 -50.99 -14.40
N LEU A 229 -16.70 -51.13 -14.11
CA LEU A 229 -16.06 -52.44 -13.92
C LEU A 229 -16.53 -53.15 -12.65
N THR A 230 -16.80 -52.39 -11.59
CA THR A 230 -17.25 -52.91 -10.29
C THR A 230 -18.77 -52.94 -10.15
N ARG A 231 -19.49 -52.58 -11.23
CA ARG A 231 -20.96 -52.53 -11.23
C ARG A 231 -21.53 -53.94 -11.06
N PRO A 232 -22.35 -54.20 -10.03
CA PRO A 232 -23.05 -55.47 -9.90
C PRO A 232 -23.96 -55.68 -11.11
N TYR A 233 -23.91 -56.88 -11.71
CA TYR A 233 -24.79 -57.23 -12.82
C TYR A 233 -26.26 -57.10 -12.39
N SER A 234 -26.97 -56.15 -12.98
CA SER A 234 -28.42 -55.99 -12.83
C SER A 234 -29.10 -56.58 -14.07
N PRO A 235 -29.90 -57.65 -13.93
CA PRO A 235 -30.65 -58.19 -15.05
C PRO A 235 -31.58 -57.12 -15.62
N PRO A 236 -31.75 -57.04 -16.95
CA PRO A 236 -32.65 -56.08 -17.56
C PRO A 236 -34.07 -56.30 -17.02
N ASN A 237 -34.63 -55.24 -16.42
CA ASN A 237 -35.95 -55.26 -15.81
C ASN A 237 -36.99 -55.39 -16.91
N ARG A 238 -37.33 -56.64 -17.28
CA ARG A 238 -38.44 -56.93 -18.18
C ARG A 238 -39.70 -56.58 -17.41
N GLY A 239 -40.27 -55.42 -17.75
CA GLY A 239 -41.47 -54.88 -17.14
C GLY A 239 -42.52 -55.97 -16.95
N ARG A 240 -43.00 -56.09 -15.71
CA ARG A 240 -44.13 -56.93 -15.37
C ARG A 240 -45.38 -56.29 -15.98
N SER A 241 -45.69 -56.64 -17.23
CA SER A 241 -46.98 -56.33 -17.83
C SER A 241 -48.07 -56.96 -16.97
N ARG A 242 -49.03 -56.14 -16.54
CA ARG A 242 -50.25 -56.55 -15.84
C ARG A 242 -51.17 -57.33 -16.76
#